data_AF-A0ABD4WL08-F1
#
_entry.id   AF-A0ABD4WL08-F1
#
_cell.length_a   1.000
_cell.length_b   1.000
_cell.length_c   1.000
_cell.angle_alpha   90.00
_cell.angle_beta   90.00
_cell.angle_gamma   90.00
#
_symmetry.space_group_name_H-M   'P 1'
#
loop_
_entity.id
_entity.type
_entity.pdbx_description
1 polymer ?
#
loop_
_entity_poly.entity_id
_entity_poly.type
_entity_poly.pdbx_seq_one_letter_code
_entity_poly.pdbx_strand_id
1 'polypeptide(L)'
;MNRNEITLQEMFSSVIGELREGGRWGTAHIYQSAVNAFSAFTKWQPMPMRKLSPTVLKRFENFLRQRNCSWNTVSTYIKTVRSVYNRAVDRKYIRYVPRLFEHVYTGTRADRKKALEASDISSLVRETERSLQGGTSPNTQQRTRIFFVLMFMLRGIPFVDL
;
A
#
# COMPACT_ATOMS: atom_id res chain seq x y z
N MET A 1 12.48 -8.43 -33.39
CA MET A 1 12.11 -8.00 -32.02
C MET A 1 13.34 -8.12 -31.14
N ASN A 2 13.86 -7.00 -30.61
CA ASN A 2 15.07 -7.03 -29.77
C ASN A 2 14.81 -7.76 -28.46
N ARG A 3 15.59 -8.81 -28.19
CA ARG A 3 15.40 -9.79 -27.10
C ARG A 3 15.83 -9.31 -25.70
N ASN A 4 16.18 -8.03 -25.53
CA ASN A 4 16.85 -7.50 -24.32
C ASN A 4 16.18 -6.25 -23.70
N GLU A 5 14.93 -5.93 -24.04
CA GLU A 5 14.27 -4.75 -23.46
C GLU A 5 13.54 -5.11 -22.16
N ILE A 6 14.07 -4.64 -21.02
CA ILE A 6 13.46 -4.87 -19.71
C ILE A 6 12.06 -4.26 -19.62
N THR A 7 11.13 -5.04 -19.10
CA THR A 7 9.73 -4.65 -18.91
C THR A 7 9.49 -4.09 -17.51
N LEU A 8 8.42 -3.32 -17.37
CA LEU A 8 8.00 -2.82 -16.06
C LEU A 8 7.69 -3.98 -15.11
N GLN A 9 7.02 -5.03 -15.60
CA GLN A 9 6.68 -6.20 -14.80
C GLN A 9 7.92 -6.95 -14.28
N GLU A 10 8.95 -7.15 -15.11
CA GLU A 10 10.22 -7.76 -14.68
C GLU A 10 10.94 -6.90 -13.64
N MET A 11 10.97 -5.57 -13.83
CA MET A 11 11.52 -4.66 -12.82
C MET A 11 10.75 -4.74 -11.50
N PHE A 12 9.42 -4.82 -11.54
CA PHE A 12 8.62 -5.05 -10.33
C PHE A 12 8.99 -6.36 -9.65
N SER A 13 9.10 -7.46 -10.38
CA SER A 13 9.47 -8.77 -9.82
C SER A 13 10.83 -8.74 -9.14
N SER A 14 11.84 -8.10 -9.77
CA SER A 14 13.16 -7.91 -9.15
C SER A 14 13.07 -7.11 -7.85
N VAL A 15 12.37 -5.98 -7.85
CA VAL A 15 12.22 -5.14 -6.64
C VAL A 15 11.44 -5.86 -5.55
N ILE A 16 10.41 -6.63 -5.90
CA ILE A 16 9.64 -7.43 -4.93
C ILE A 16 10.51 -8.51 -4.31
N GLY A 17 11.35 -9.20 -5.09
CA GLY A 17 12.32 -10.18 -4.59
C GLY A 17 13.26 -9.57 -3.56
N GLU A 18 13.89 -8.45 -3.91
CA GLU A 18 14.82 -7.73 -3.02
C GLU A 18 14.14 -7.21 -1.75
N LEU A 19 12.88 -6.77 -1.83
CA LEU A 19 12.11 -6.37 -0.64
C LEU A 19 11.84 -7.56 0.28
N ARG A 20 11.55 -8.74 -0.27
CA ARG A 20 11.32 -9.96 0.51
C ARG A 20 12.60 -10.48 1.16
N GLU A 21 13.70 -10.50 0.42
CA GLU A 21 15.04 -10.84 0.94
C GLU A 21 15.43 -9.91 2.09
N GLY A 22 15.10 -8.62 1.98
CA GLY A 22 15.30 -7.64 3.05
C GLY A 22 14.25 -7.67 4.17
N GLY A 23 13.37 -8.67 4.22
CA GLY A 23 12.34 -8.83 5.26
C GLY A 23 11.18 -7.82 5.20
N ARG A 24 11.08 -7.01 4.14
CA ARG A 24 10.07 -5.94 3.97
C ARG A 24 8.79 -6.45 3.32
N TRP A 25 8.19 -7.49 3.92
CA TRP A 25 7.02 -8.20 3.38
C TRP A 25 5.82 -7.30 3.11
N GLY A 26 5.52 -6.37 4.02
CA GLY A 26 4.41 -5.43 3.86
C GLY A 26 4.59 -4.51 2.64
N THR A 27 5.80 -4.00 2.43
CA THR A 27 6.12 -3.19 1.24
C THR A 27 6.08 -4.04 -0.03
N ALA A 28 6.65 -5.25 0.02
CA ALA A 28 6.60 -6.19 -1.11
C ALA A 28 5.16 -6.51 -1.54
N HIS A 29 4.24 -6.68 -0.58
CA HIS A 29 2.82 -6.92 -0.83
C HIS A 29 2.15 -5.74 -1.57
N ILE A 30 2.48 -4.51 -1.18
CA ILE A 30 1.96 -3.30 -1.87
C ILE A 30 2.48 -3.26 -3.32
N TYR A 31 3.76 -3.54 -3.54
CA TYR A 31 4.35 -3.58 -4.89
C TYR A 31 3.74 -4.70 -5.75
N GLN A 32 3.50 -5.88 -5.15
CA GLN A 32 2.82 -6.98 -5.82
C GLN A 32 1.40 -6.60 -6.24
N SER A 33 0.66 -5.93 -5.36
CA SER A 33 -0.71 -5.48 -5.64
C SER A 33 -0.73 -4.44 -6.76
N ALA A 34 0.24 -3.52 -6.78
CA ALA A 34 0.40 -2.51 -7.83
C ALA A 34 0.73 -3.14 -9.20
N VAL A 35 1.69 -4.08 -9.27
CA VAL A 35 2.01 -4.75 -10.54
C VAL A 35 0.87 -5.63 -11.03
N ASN A 36 0.12 -6.30 -10.14
CA ASN A 36 -1.07 -7.07 -10.53
C ASN A 36 -2.13 -6.15 -11.16
N ALA A 37 -2.36 -4.98 -10.57
CA ALA A 37 -3.28 -4.00 -11.13
C ALA A 37 -2.78 -3.45 -12.48
N PHE A 38 -1.47 -3.19 -12.61
CA PHE A 38 -0.88 -2.73 -13.87
C PHE A 38 -0.93 -3.80 -14.97
N SER A 39 -0.64 -5.06 -14.64
CA SER A 39 -0.77 -6.19 -15.56
C SER A 39 -2.20 -6.39 -16.02
N ALA A 40 -3.20 -6.25 -15.13
CA ALA A 40 -4.60 -6.25 -15.56
C ALA A 40 -4.91 -5.09 -16.53
N PHE A 41 -4.38 -3.90 -16.28
CA PHE A 41 -4.50 -2.74 -17.19
C PHE A 41 -3.89 -3.01 -18.57
N THR A 42 -2.73 -3.67 -18.64
CA THR A 42 -2.09 -4.03 -19.92
C THR A 42 -2.61 -5.32 -20.54
N LYS A 43 -3.69 -5.92 -20.00
CA LYS A 43 -4.20 -7.24 -20.41
C LYS A 43 -3.10 -8.30 -20.40
N TRP A 44 -2.25 -8.26 -19.37
CA TRP A 44 -1.12 -9.14 -19.13
C TRP A 44 -0.04 -9.10 -20.22
N GLN A 45 -0.08 -8.09 -21.08
CA GLN A 45 0.98 -7.88 -22.05
C GLN A 45 2.17 -7.18 -21.38
N PRO A 46 3.40 -7.62 -21.70
CA PRO A 46 4.60 -6.98 -21.19
C PRO A 46 4.64 -5.50 -21.63
N MET A 47 5.00 -4.62 -20.69
CA MET A 47 5.18 -3.20 -20.96
C MET A 47 6.67 -2.88 -20.98
N PRO A 48 7.30 -2.69 -22.15
CA PRO A 48 8.68 -2.24 -22.22
C PRO A 48 8.84 -0.90 -21.52
N MET A 49 9.87 -0.77 -20.68
CA MET A 49 10.06 0.42 -19.85
C MET A 49 10.19 1.72 -20.66
N ARG A 50 10.76 1.65 -21.87
CA ARG A 50 10.89 2.81 -22.76
C ARG A 50 9.56 3.29 -23.34
N LYS A 51 8.51 2.43 -23.32
CA LYS A 51 7.16 2.78 -23.76
C LYS A 51 6.31 3.41 -22.66
N LEU A 52 6.84 3.49 -21.43
CA LEU A 52 6.16 4.21 -20.35
C LEU A 52 6.15 5.71 -20.68
N SER A 53 4.95 6.29 -20.70
CA SER A 53 4.75 7.69 -21.06
C SER A 53 3.71 8.35 -20.14
N PRO A 54 3.64 9.69 -20.08
CA PRO A 54 2.61 10.37 -19.29
C PRO A 54 1.20 9.92 -19.67
N THR A 55 0.94 9.67 -20.96
CA THR A 55 -0.35 9.16 -21.46
C THR A 55 -0.67 7.77 -20.94
N VAL A 56 0.32 6.85 -20.93
CA VAL A 56 0.12 5.49 -20.38
C VAL A 56 -0.17 5.57 -18.88
N LEU A 57 0.59 6.39 -18.14
CA LEU A 57 0.40 6.57 -16.71
C LEU A 57 -0.97 7.19 -16.39
N LYS A 58 -1.43 8.15 -17.19
CA LYS A 58 -2.77 8.75 -17.01
C LYS A 58 -3.89 7.77 -17.31
N ARG A 59 -3.74 6.94 -18.34
CA ARG A 59 -4.68 5.85 -18.63
C ARG A 59 -4.71 4.82 -17.50
N PHE A 60 -3.57 4.50 -16.89
CA PHE A 60 -3.51 3.63 -15.73
C PHE A 60 -4.21 4.23 -14.51
N GLU A 61 -4.01 5.52 -14.22
CA GLU A 61 -4.75 6.23 -13.16
C GLU A 61 -6.27 6.14 -13.38
N ASN A 62 -6.73 6.43 -14.58
CA ASN A 62 -8.16 6.36 -14.93
C ASN A 62 -8.70 4.93 -14.80
N PHE A 63 -7.93 3.92 -15.21
CA PHE A 63 -8.28 2.52 -15.02
C PHE A 63 -8.46 2.16 -13.54
N LEU A 64 -7.57 2.62 -12.65
CA LEU A 64 -7.72 2.39 -11.21
C LEU A 64 -8.98 3.08 -10.66
N ARG A 65 -9.30 4.29 -11.14
CA ARG A 65 -10.53 4.98 -10.76
C ARG A 65 -11.79 4.26 -11.24
N GLN A 66 -11.78 3.70 -12.45
CA GLN A 66 -12.87 2.88 -12.98
C GLN A 66 -13.09 1.58 -12.20
N ARG A 67 -12.05 1.05 -11.55
CA ARG A 67 -12.15 -0.08 -10.60
C ARG A 67 -12.53 0.34 -9.18
N ASN A 68 -13.04 1.54 -9.00
CA ASN A 68 -13.44 2.10 -7.70
C ASN A 68 -12.30 2.17 -6.66
N CYS A 69 -11.03 2.16 -7.08
CA CYS A 69 -9.92 2.35 -6.15
C CYS A 69 -9.96 3.76 -5.55
N SER A 70 -9.81 3.88 -4.22
CA SER A 70 -9.70 5.19 -3.55
C SER A 70 -8.54 6.02 -4.10
N TRP A 71 -8.59 7.35 -3.96
CA TRP A 71 -7.47 8.22 -4.35
C TRP A 71 -6.16 7.87 -3.65
N ASN A 72 -6.22 7.38 -2.41
CA ASN A 72 -5.04 6.90 -1.69
C ASN A 72 -4.48 5.62 -2.31
N THR A 73 -5.33 4.67 -2.69
CA THR A 73 -4.90 3.46 -3.43
C THR A 73 -4.26 3.82 -4.77
N VAL A 74 -4.88 4.73 -5.52
CA VAL A 74 -4.35 5.26 -6.79
C VAL A 74 -2.96 5.87 -6.57
N SER A 75 -2.82 6.78 -5.60
CA SER A 75 -1.56 7.43 -5.26
C SER A 75 -0.48 6.42 -4.89
N THR A 76 -0.81 5.43 -4.04
CA THR A 76 0.11 4.36 -3.66
C THR A 76 0.61 3.60 -4.88
N TYR A 77 -0.28 3.16 -5.78
CA TYR A 77 0.12 2.40 -6.96
C TYR A 77 0.95 3.23 -7.95
N ILE A 78 0.58 4.50 -8.18
CA ILE A 78 1.37 5.40 -9.03
C ILE A 78 2.76 5.64 -8.41
N LYS A 79 2.87 5.83 -7.09
CA LYS A 79 4.15 5.98 -6.40
C LYS A 79 5.01 4.72 -6.48
N THR A 80 4.42 3.53 -6.41
CA THR A 80 5.18 2.28 -6.60
C THR A 80 5.70 2.15 -8.03
N VAL A 81 4.90 2.49 -9.05
CA VAL A 81 5.37 2.52 -10.45
C VAL A 81 6.51 3.52 -10.61
N ARG A 82 6.39 4.72 -10.01
CA ARG A 82 7.45 5.74 -10.01
C ARG A 82 8.73 5.24 -9.34
N SER A 83 8.62 4.56 -8.20
CA SER A 83 9.76 3.97 -7.48
C SER A 83 10.49 2.93 -8.34
N VAL A 84 9.74 2.01 -8.97
CA VAL A 84 10.29 0.98 -9.87
C VAL A 84 10.93 1.61 -11.10
N TYR A 85 10.31 2.63 -11.69
CA TYR A 85 10.87 3.40 -12.79
C TYR A 85 12.21 4.04 -12.42
N ASN A 86 12.27 4.75 -11.28
CA ASN A 86 13.49 5.38 -10.80
C ASN A 86 14.59 4.36 -10.55
N ARG A 87 14.27 3.20 -9.97
CA ARG A 87 15.24 2.11 -9.76
C ARG A 87 15.83 1.57 -11.07
N ALA A 88 15.04 1.53 -12.14
CA ALA A 88 15.55 1.16 -13.46
C ALA A 88 16.44 2.23 -14.09
N VAL A 89 16.15 3.52 -13.83
CA VAL A 89 17.02 4.64 -14.22
C VAL A 89 18.35 4.56 -13.46
N ASP A 90 18.32 4.29 -12.15
CA ASP A 90 19.51 4.17 -11.31
C ASP A 90 20.41 3.02 -11.77
N ARG A 91 19.79 1.88 -12.13
CA ARG A 91 20.46 0.71 -12.73
C ARG A 91 20.88 0.88 -14.19
N LYS A 92 20.65 2.06 -14.79
CA LYS A 92 21.01 2.39 -16.18
C LYS A 92 20.33 1.53 -17.25
N TYR A 93 19.21 0.88 -16.93
CA TYR A 93 18.43 0.15 -17.93
C TYR A 93 17.68 1.09 -18.89
N ILE A 94 17.29 2.26 -18.40
CA ILE A 94 16.60 3.30 -19.16
C ILE A 94 17.15 4.69 -18.82
N ARG A 95 16.90 5.65 -19.72
CA ARG A 95 17.21 7.07 -19.47
C ARG A 95 16.09 7.72 -18.66
N TYR A 96 16.47 8.66 -17.80
CA TYR A 96 15.51 9.50 -17.09
C TYR A 96 14.72 10.38 -18.06
N VAL A 97 13.40 10.43 -17.88
CA VAL A 97 12.49 11.32 -18.61
C VAL A 97 11.93 12.35 -17.62
N PRO A 98 12.30 13.63 -17.77
CA PRO A 98 11.77 14.69 -16.91
C PRO A 98 10.25 14.73 -16.93
N ARG A 99 9.65 14.94 -15.75
CA ARG A 99 8.20 15.17 -15.59
C ARG A 99 7.29 14.03 -16.07
N LEU A 100 7.83 12.81 -16.22
CA LEU A 100 7.09 11.62 -16.66
C LEU A 100 5.80 11.37 -15.85
N PHE A 101 5.83 11.68 -14.55
CA PHE A 101 4.72 11.48 -13.63
C PHE A 101 4.06 12.78 -13.15
N GLU A 102 4.25 13.90 -13.85
CA GLU A 102 3.76 15.24 -13.42
C GLU A 102 2.23 15.31 -13.39
N HIS A 103 1.56 14.69 -14.36
CA HIS A 103 0.10 14.82 -14.51
C HIS A 103 -0.70 13.64 -13.93
N VAL A 104 -0.06 12.81 -13.11
CA VAL A 104 -0.73 11.73 -12.38
C VAL A 104 -0.84 12.02 -10.89
N TYR A 105 -1.97 11.60 -10.31
CA TYR A 105 -2.27 11.83 -8.91
C TYR A 105 -1.28 11.10 -7.99
N THR A 106 -0.55 11.87 -7.20
CA THR A 106 0.36 11.36 -6.16
C THR A 106 0.17 12.02 -4.80
N GLY A 107 -0.96 12.72 -4.61
CA GLY A 107 -1.33 13.32 -3.33
C GLY A 107 -1.82 12.30 -2.29
N THR A 108 -2.12 12.78 -1.08
CA THR A 108 -2.73 12.01 0.00
C THR A 108 -4.04 12.68 0.40
N ARG A 109 -5.12 11.92 0.58
CA ARG A 109 -6.38 12.43 1.13
C ARG A 109 -6.58 11.90 2.54
N ALA A 110 -6.81 12.80 3.49
CA ALA A 110 -7.30 12.48 4.82
C ALA A 110 -8.78 12.86 4.87
N ASP A 111 -9.64 11.98 4.36
CA ASP A 111 -11.08 12.18 4.27
C ASP A 111 -11.82 11.89 5.59
N ARG A 112 -11.17 11.22 6.56
CA ARG A 112 -11.79 10.87 7.84
C ARG A 112 -10.82 10.98 9.02
N LYS A 113 -11.24 11.65 10.11
CA LYS A 113 -10.56 11.62 11.41
C LYS A 113 -10.60 10.18 11.95
N LYS A 114 -9.41 9.59 12.14
CA LYS A 114 -9.26 8.23 12.69
C LYS A 114 -9.01 8.21 14.20
N ALA A 115 -8.68 9.36 14.78
CA ALA A 115 -8.46 9.47 16.22
C ALA A 115 -9.79 9.39 16.97
N LEU A 116 -9.80 8.61 18.05
CA LEU A 116 -10.89 8.55 19.01
C LEU A 116 -10.79 9.73 19.97
N GLU A 117 -11.94 10.25 20.42
CA GLU A 117 -11.98 11.28 21.46
C GLU A 117 -11.72 10.67 22.84
N ALA A 118 -11.31 11.50 23.81
CA ALA A 118 -11.05 11.04 25.18
C ALA A 118 -12.28 10.38 25.83
N SER A 119 -13.49 10.84 25.48
CA SER A 119 -14.75 10.23 25.91
C SER A 119 -14.94 8.81 25.38
N ASP A 120 -14.56 8.58 24.11
CA ASP A 120 -14.68 7.26 23.47
C ASP A 120 -13.73 6.26 24.13
N ILE A 121 -12.49 6.68 24.37
CA ILE A 121 -11.49 5.90 25.10
C ILE A 121 -11.98 5.58 26.51
N SER A 122 -12.48 6.58 27.24
CA SER A 122 -12.99 6.40 28.59
C SER A 122 -14.17 5.42 28.65
N SER A 123 -15.06 5.44 27.65
CA SER A 123 -16.14 4.46 27.56
C SER A 123 -15.62 3.05 27.29
N LEU A 124 -14.68 2.89 26.35
CA LEU A 124 -14.08 1.60 26.00
C LEU A 124 -13.37 0.95 27.20
N VAL A 125 -12.62 1.74 27.98
CA VAL A 125 -11.94 1.24 29.20
C VAL A 125 -12.99 0.76 30.22
N ARG A 126 -13.99 1.59 30.54
CA ARG A 126 -15.03 1.26 31.52
C ARG A 126 -15.90 0.06 31.12
N GLU A 127 -16.18 -0.10 29.82
CA GLU A 127 -16.88 -1.28 29.29
C GLU A 127 -16.04 -2.55 29.39
N THR A 128 -14.73 -2.42 29.15
CA THR A 128 -13.79 -3.54 29.24
C THR A 128 -13.66 -4.02 30.69
N GLU A 129 -13.50 -3.10 31.65
CA GLU A 129 -13.45 -3.41 33.09
C GLU A 129 -14.71 -4.14 33.56
N ARG A 130 -15.90 -3.61 33.23
CA ARG A 130 -17.17 -4.28 33.56
C ARG A 130 -17.29 -5.67 32.96
N SER A 131 -16.79 -5.86 31.73
CA SER A 131 -16.81 -7.16 31.05
C SER A 131 -15.94 -8.20 31.75
N LEU A 132 -14.81 -7.78 32.36
CA LEU A 132 -13.90 -8.65 33.09
C LEU A 132 -14.44 -9.08 34.46
N GLN A 133 -15.30 -8.26 35.07
CA GLN A 133 -15.92 -8.56 36.38
C GLN A 133 -16.99 -9.66 36.30
N GLY A 134 -17.48 -10.01 35.11
CA GLY A 134 -18.58 -10.95 34.92
C GLY A 134 -18.25 -12.44 35.10
N GLY A 135 -17.00 -12.80 35.42
CA GLY A 135 -16.58 -14.19 35.73
C GLY A 135 -16.59 -15.19 34.57
N THR A 136 -17.20 -14.85 33.43
CA THR A 136 -17.25 -15.68 32.23
C THR A 136 -16.02 -15.48 31.35
N SER A 137 -15.58 -16.55 30.66
CA SER A 137 -14.51 -16.45 29.67
C SER A 137 -14.83 -15.38 28.60
N PRO A 138 -13.90 -14.46 28.28
CA PRO A 138 -14.16 -13.40 27.32
C PRO A 138 -14.43 -13.96 25.92
N ASN A 139 -15.57 -13.57 25.33
CA ASN A 139 -15.85 -13.84 23.93
C ASN A 139 -14.92 -13.04 23.00
N THR A 140 -14.97 -13.31 21.70
CA THR A 140 -14.08 -12.66 20.71
C THR A 140 -14.12 -11.13 20.76
N GLN A 141 -15.32 -10.53 20.92
CA GLN A 141 -15.47 -9.08 20.98
C GLN A 141 -14.87 -8.49 22.28
N GLN A 142 -15.05 -9.18 23.41
CA GLN A 142 -14.45 -8.79 24.68
C GLN A 142 -12.93 -8.90 24.62
N ARG A 143 -12.38 -9.95 24.01
CA ARG A 143 -10.93 -10.09 23.78
C ARG A 143 -10.36 -8.94 22.94
N THR A 144 -11.04 -8.56 21.85
CA THR A 144 -10.62 -7.41 21.04
C THR A 144 -10.57 -6.12 21.85
N ARG A 145 -11.56 -5.88 22.73
CA ARG A 145 -11.58 -4.70 23.60
C ARG A 145 -10.46 -4.74 24.64
N ILE A 146 -10.21 -5.90 25.25
CA ILE A 146 -9.10 -6.11 26.17
C ILE A 146 -7.77 -5.78 25.49
N PHE A 147 -7.50 -6.33 24.31
CA PHE A 147 -6.28 -6.02 23.56
C PHE A 147 -6.19 -4.54 23.21
N PHE A 148 -7.28 -3.92 22.74
CA PHE A 148 -7.29 -2.48 22.45
C PHE A 148 -6.93 -1.63 23.68
N VAL A 149 -7.55 -1.89 24.82
CA VAL A 149 -7.27 -1.16 26.08
C VAL A 149 -5.84 -1.42 26.53
N LEU A 150 -5.35 -2.66 26.44
CA LEU A 150 -3.98 -3.00 26.77
C LEU A 150 -2.99 -2.24 25.87
N MET A 151 -3.23 -2.19 24.56
CA MET A 151 -2.43 -1.40 23.62
C MET A 151 -2.40 0.06 24.04
N PHE A 152 -3.56 0.64 24.36
CA PHE A 152 -3.67 2.03 24.79
C PHE A 152 -2.91 2.31 26.09
N MET A 153 -3.06 1.47 27.11
CA MET A 153 -2.39 1.61 28.41
C MET A 153 -0.87 1.43 28.30
N LEU A 154 -0.42 0.59 27.37
CA LEU A 154 0.99 0.43 27.01
C LEU A 154 1.49 1.48 26.00
N ARG A 155 0.86 2.66 25.98
CA ARG A 155 1.22 3.82 25.14
C ARG A 155 1.24 3.54 23.64
N GLY A 156 0.36 2.66 23.18
CA GLY A 156 0.17 2.36 21.76
C GLY A 156 1.09 1.28 21.20
N ILE A 157 1.53 0.32 22.03
CA ILE A 157 2.29 -0.85 21.57
C ILE A 157 1.55 -1.55 20.42
N PRO A 158 2.22 -1.95 19.33
CA PRO A 158 1.57 -2.57 18.20
C PRO A 158 1.10 -4.00 18.55
N PHE A 159 0.09 -4.47 17.83
CA PHE A 159 -0.53 -5.78 18.07
C PHE A 159 0.43 -6.97 17.92
N VAL A 160 1.49 -6.82 17.12
CA VAL A 160 2.50 -7.88 16.92
C VAL A 160 3.37 -8.12 18.15
N ASP A 161 3.45 -7.13 19.05
CA ASP A 161 4.26 -7.19 20.28
C ASP A 161 3.43 -7.58 21.52
N LEU A 162 2.10 -7.77 21.37
CA LEU A 162 1.18 -8.25 22.40
C LEU A 162 1.10 -9.78 22.41
#